data_AF-A0A5C3DWX7-F1
#
_entry.id   AF-A0A5C3DWX7-F1
#
_cell.length_a   1.000
_cell.length_b   1.000
_cell.length_c   1.000
_cell.angle_alpha   90.00
_cell.angle_beta   90.00
_cell.angle_gamma   90.00
#
_symmetry.space_group_name_H-M   'P 1'
#
loop_
_entity.id
_entity.type
_entity.pdbx_description
1 polymer ?
#
loop_
_entity_poly.entity_id
_entity_poly.type
_entity_poly.pdbx_seq_one_letter_code
_entity_poly.pdbx_strand_id
1 'polypeptide(L)'
;MTAKNPDWQPVPIKLEPIFRLSCPVEKPHVVGDSGEGLRKIVPITSGGTITSTQIPAFDGAVGMPGGSDYFRTDRFGKTRLDARYFFQLKSGRIRFVPETYPDQSAKDKLLAGQDIDPKLYYFRLKLILECDDPDPQVQDVVNKIVIASAVRHPDSVVYQAYVVQ
;
A
#
# COMPACT_ATOMS: atom_id res chain seq x y z
N MET A 1 -15.82 -41.41 30.08
CA MET A 1 -15.34 -41.28 28.70
C MET A 1 -15.03 -39.81 28.46
N THR A 2 -13.76 -39.43 28.39
CA THR A 2 -13.35 -38.05 28.07
C THR A 2 -13.55 -37.82 26.58
N ALA A 3 -14.42 -36.87 26.21
CA ALA A 3 -14.58 -36.48 24.81
C ALA A 3 -13.23 -35.95 24.30
N LYS A 4 -12.71 -36.55 23.22
CA LYS A 4 -11.53 -36.01 22.54
C LYS A 4 -11.94 -34.67 21.94
N ASN A 5 -11.21 -33.61 22.30
CA ASN A 5 -11.37 -32.33 21.62
C ASN A 5 -11.07 -32.50 20.13
N PRO A 6 -11.86 -31.88 19.23
CA PRO A 6 -11.59 -31.90 17.81
C PRO A 6 -10.25 -31.24 17.46
N ASP A 7 -9.54 -31.83 16.51
CA ASP A 7 -8.27 -31.34 15.97
C ASP A 7 -8.52 -30.30 14.87
N TRP A 8 -8.88 -29.09 15.29
CA TRP A 8 -9.16 -27.99 14.37
C TRP A 8 -7.92 -27.54 13.61
N GLN A 9 -8.04 -27.42 12.30
CA GLN A 9 -6.97 -26.91 11.42
C GLN A 9 -7.28 -25.47 10.97
N PRO A 10 -6.26 -24.62 10.78
CA PRO A 10 -6.45 -23.30 10.20
C PRO A 10 -7.07 -23.38 8.80
N VAL A 11 -7.91 -22.40 8.47
CA VAL A 11 -8.47 -22.26 7.13
C VAL A 11 -7.36 -21.85 6.15
N PRO A 12 -7.23 -22.50 4.97
CA PRO A 12 -6.28 -22.08 3.95
C PRO A 12 -6.54 -20.66 3.46
N ILE A 13 -5.48 -19.86 3.35
CA ILE A 13 -5.55 -18.46 2.94
C ILE A 13 -5.96 -18.34 1.46
N LYS A 14 -6.86 -17.40 1.18
CA LYS A 14 -7.14 -16.91 -0.18
C LYS A 14 -6.96 -15.40 -0.26
N LEU A 15 -6.61 -14.91 -1.45
CA LEU A 15 -6.50 -13.47 -1.73
C LEU A 15 -7.58 -13.08 -2.75
N GLU A 16 -8.48 -12.21 -2.35
CA GLU A 16 -9.55 -11.70 -3.22
C GLU A 16 -9.27 -10.24 -3.59
N PRO A 17 -9.25 -9.90 -4.90
CA PRO A 17 -8.99 -8.53 -5.32
C PRO A 17 -10.15 -7.62 -4.90
N ILE A 18 -9.85 -6.47 -4.30
CA ILE A 18 -10.89 -5.52 -3.85
C ILE A 18 -10.92 -4.25 -4.69
N PHE A 19 -9.77 -3.66 -5.02
CA PHE A 19 -9.71 -2.47 -5.85
C PHE A 19 -8.30 -2.24 -6.43
N ARG A 20 -8.22 -1.50 -7.52
CA ARG A 20 -6.96 -0.98 -8.08
C ARG A 20 -6.89 0.52 -7.88
N LEU A 21 -5.75 0.99 -7.40
CA LEU A 21 -5.48 2.41 -7.19
C LEU A 21 -4.38 2.91 -8.12
N SER A 22 -4.55 4.13 -8.63
CA SER A 22 -3.50 4.95 -9.23
C SER A 22 -3.35 6.21 -8.39
N CYS A 23 -2.14 6.53 -7.96
CA CYS A 23 -1.87 7.63 -7.03
C CYS A 23 -0.69 8.47 -7.52
N PRO A 24 -0.94 9.71 -7.96
CA PRO A 24 0.12 10.62 -8.36
C PRO A 24 0.92 11.10 -7.14
N VAL A 25 2.21 11.33 -7.35
CA VAL A 25 3.15 11.76 -6.31
C VAL A 25 4.08 12.84 -6.83
N GLU A 26 4.57 13.68 -5.93
CA GLU A 26 5.53 14.73 -6.28
C GLU A 26 6.98 14.24 -6.17
N LYS A 27 7.90 15.15 -6.52
CA LYS A 27 9.32 14.96 -6.27
C LYS A 27 9.56 14.81 -4.76
N PRO A 28 10.44 13.89 -4.35
CA PRO A 28 10.76 13.71 -2.94
C PRO A 28 11.49 14.92 -2.36
N HIS A 29 11.09 15.33 -1.16
CA HIS A 29 11.89 16.19 -0.30
C HIS A 29 12.89 15.34 0.47
N VAL A 30 14.18 15.56 0.26
CA VAL A 30 15.25 14.84 0.96
C VAL A 30 15.46 15.48 2.32
N VAL A 31 15.27 14.69 3.38
CA VAL A 31 15.60 15.11 4.76
C VAL A 31 17.06 14.77 5.06
N GLY A 32 17.60 13.71 4.46
CA GLY A 32 18.95 13.23 4.69
C GLY A 32 18.99 12.10 5.72
N ASP A 33 20.15 11.86 6.32
CA ASP A 33 20.27 10.90 7.42
C ASP A 33 19.64 11.47 8.69
N SER A 34 18.62 10.78 9.21
CA SER A 34 17.91 11.17 10.42
C SER A 34 18.39 10.42 11.68
N GLY A 35 19.52 9.71 11.62
CA GLY A 35 19.99 8.77 12.65
C GLY A 35 19.35 7.38 12.57
N GLU A 36 18.29 7.23 11.77
CA GLU A 36 17.57 5.98 11.52
C GLU A 36 17.73 5.51 10.06
N GLY A 37 18.67 6.12 9.34
CA GLY A 37 18.88 5.95 7.91
C GLY A 37 18.38 7.13 7.08
N LEU A 38 18.43 6.98 5.77
CA LEU A 38 18.10 8.03 4.81
C LEU A 38 16.58 8.23 4.74
N ARG A 39 16.16 9.45 5.05
CA ARG A 39 14.78 9.90 5.07
C ARG A 39 14.48 10.78 3.84
N LYS A 40 13.37 10.48 3.18
CA LYS A 40 12.72 11.39 2.23
C LYS A 40 11.21 11.41 2.48
N ILE A 41 10.58 12.53 2.18
CA ILE A 41 9.13 12.72 2.26
C ILE A 41 8.64 12.89 0.83
N VAL A 42 7.73 12.04 0.38
CA VAL A 42 7.15 12.10 -0.97
C VAL A 42 5.72 12.61 -0.85
N PRO A 43 5.44 13.88 -1.21
CA PRO A 43 4.07 14.38 -1.22
C PRO A 43 3.20 13.56 -2.17
N ILE A 44 1.97 13.30 -1.73
CA ILE A 44 0.96 12.63 -2.53
C ILE A 44 -0.04 13.70 -2.98
N THR A 45 -0.18 13.87 -4.30
CA THR A 45 -1.06 14.90 -4.84
C THR A 45 -2.51 14.42 -4.86
N SER A 46 -3.42 15.36 -5.06
CA SER A 46 -4.80 15.03 -5.36
C SER A 46 -4.93 14.34 -6.72
N GLY A 47 -6.09 13.72 -6.96
CA GLY A 47 -6.42 13.12 -8.26
C GLY A 47 -6.03 11.65 -8.42
N GLY A 48 -5.57 11.01 -7.33
CA GLY A 48 -5.53 9.55 -7.30
C GLY A 48 -6.92 8.96 -7.53
N THR A 49 -7.02 7.79 -8.17
CA THR A 49 -8.30 7.17 -8.48
C THR A 49 -8.33 5.73 -8.01
N ILE A 50 -9.47 5.30 -7.48
CA ILE A 50 -9.78 3.89 -7.21
C ILE A 50 -10.74 3.37 -8.28
N THR A 51 -10.45 2.17 -8.77
CA THR A 51 -11.32 1.39 -9.64
C THR A 51 -11.65 0.07 -8.95
N SER A 52 -12.93 -0.27 -8.87
CA SER A 52 -13.42 -1.42 -8.11
C SER A 52 -14.65 -2.02 -8.78
N THR A 53 -14.61 -3.32 -9.05
CA THR A 53 -15.79 -4.07 -9.50
C THR A 53 -16.40 -4.92 -8.39
N GLN A 54 -15.66 -5.19 -7.31
CA GLN A 54 -16.12 -6.06 -6.22
C GLN A 54 -16.84 -5.30 -5.11
N ILE A 55 -16.40 -4.07 -4.84
CA ILE A 55 -16.98 -3.19 -3.83
C ILE A 55 -17.33 -1.88 -4.52
N PRO A 56 -18.57 -1.71 -5.01
CA PRO A 56 -18.98 -0.54 -5.78
C PRO A 56 -18.76 0.78 -5.05
N ALA A 57 -18.87 0.79 -3.71
CA ALA A 57 -18.61 1.96 -2.87
C ALA A 57 -17.17 2.50 -2.99
N PHE A 58 -16.21 1.69 -3.43
CA PHE A 58 -14.84 2.15 -3.69
C PHE A 58 -14.62 2.70 -5.10
N ASP A 59 -15.50 2.40 -6.05
CA ASP A 59 -15.29 2.77 -7.45
C ASP A 59 -15.43 4.28 -7.66
N GLY A 60 -14.47 4.87 -8.38
CA GLY A 60 -14.47 6.31 -8.66
C GLY A 60 -14.01 7.20 -7.50
N ALA A 61 -13.54 6.62 -6.38
CA ALA A 61 -12.96 7.39 -5.29
C ALA A 61 -11.80 8.28 -5.77
N VAL A 62 -11.77 9.53 -5.32
CA VAL A 62 -10.72 10.48 -5.69
C VAL A 62 -9.82 10.81 -4.49
N GLY A 63 -8.51 10.73 -4.69
CA GLY A 63 -7.49 11.06 -3.70
C GLY A 63 -7.46 12.55 -3.39
N MET A 64 -7.39 12.89 -2.11
CA MET A 64 -7.38 14.26 -1.61
C MET A 64 -5.95 14.74 -1.34
N PRO A 65 -5.70 16.06 -1.39
CA PRO A 65 -4.39 16.60 -1.04
C PRO A 65 -4.11 16.47 0.47
N GLY A 66 -2.84 16.53 0.84
CA GLY A 66 -2.38 16.48 2.25
C GLY A 66 -1.81 15.13 2.69
N GLY A 67 -1.77 14.16 1.77
CA GLY A 67 -1.07 12.90 1.99
C GLY A 67 0.43 13.00 1.72
N SER A 68 1.20 12.09 2.32
CA SER A 68 2.64 11.94 2.03
C SER A 68 3.12 10.54 2.38
N ASP A 69 4.18 10.09 1.69
CA ASP A 69 4.97 8.93 2.07
C ASP A 69 6.22 9.33 2.85
N TYR A 70 6.28 8.86 4.09
CA TYR A 70 7.46 8.98 4.94
C TYR A 70 8.37 7.78 4.67
N PHE A 71 9.05 7.84 3.54
CA PHE A 71 10.00 6.85 3.06
C PHE A 71 11.27 6.84 3.92
N ARG A 72 11.80 5.65 4.25
CA ARG A 72 13.10 5.47 4.91
C ARG A 72 13.88 4.35 4.26
N THR A 73 15.19 4.52 4.10
CA THR A 73 16.10 3.41 3.79
C THR A 73 17.15 3.30 4.89
N ASP A 74 17.22 2.13 5.53
CA ASP A 74 18.19 1.90 6.60
C ASP A 74 19.60 1.59 6.07
N ARG A 75 20.56 1.44 6.98
CA ARG A 75 21.97 1.15 6.66
C ARG A 75 22.19 -0.16 5.90
N PHE A 76 21.23 -1.08 5.94
CA PHE A 76 21.27 -2.35 5.22
C PHE A 76 20.60 -2.25 3.84
N GLY A 77 20.11 -1.06 3.49
CA GLY A 77 19.44 -0.81 2.23
C GLY A 77 17.98 -1.25 2.21
N LYS A 78 17.39 -1.61 3.35
CA LYS A 78 15.97 -1.95 3.44
C LYS A 78 15.13 -0.68 3.42
N THR A 79 14.26 -0.59 2.43
CA THR A 79 13.31 0.51 2.30
C THR A 79 12.03 0.20 3.08
N ARG A 80 11.56 1.17 3.86
CA ARG A 80 10.24 1.17 4.50
C ARG A 80 9.48 2.40 4.05
N LEU A 81 8.22 2.21 3.72
CA LEU A 81 7.28 3.29 3.43
C LEU A 81 6.38 3.48 4.65
N ASP A 82 5.81 4.66 4.77
CA ASP A 82 4.75 4.98 5.72
C ASP A 82 3.92 6.06 5.05
N ALA A 83 3.26 5.70 3.95
CA ALA A 83 2.34 6.59 3.27
C ALA A 83 1.07 6.72 4.08
N ARG A 84 0.61 7.96 4.23
CA ARG A 84 -0.67 8.32 4.82
C ARG A 84 -1.34 9.31 3.90
N TYR A 85 -2.51 8.94 3.44
CA TYR A 85 -3.36 9.75 2.58
C TYR A 85 -4.80 9.30 2.78
N PHE A 86 -5.71 10.03 2.17
CA PHE A 86 -7.13 9.76 2.25
C PHE A 86 -7.76 10.04 0.89
N PHE A 87 -8.83 9.31 0.62
CA PHE A 87 -9.67 9.49 -0.55
C PHE A 87 -10.96 10.13 -0.09
N GLN A 88 -11.57 10.96 -0.94
CA GLN A 88 -12.95 11.36 -0.75
C GLN A 88 -13.86 10.19 -1.13
N LEU A 89 -14.02 9.35 -0.13
CA LEU A 89 -15.15 8.49 0.21
C LEU A 89 -15.41 8.77 1.69
N LYS A 90 -16.55 8.39 2.28
CA LYS A 90 -16.78 8.60 3.72
C LYS A 90 -15.53 8.11 4.51
N SER A 91 -14.94 9.02 5.27
CA SER A 91 -13.54 9.16 5.68
C SER A 91 -12.65 7.92 5.87
N GLY A 92 -11.38 7.96 5.40
CA GLY A 92 -10.30 7.36 6.19
C GLY A 92 -8.91 7.20 5.57
N ARG A 93 -8.02 6.56 6.33
CA ARG A 93 -6.55 6.64 6.23
C ARG A 93 -5.95 5.29 5.85
N ILE A 94 -4.86 5.32 5.06
CA ILE A 94 -4.10 4.13 4.66
C ILE A 94 -2.66 4.20 5.17
N ARG A 95 -2.08 3.07 5.60
CA ARG A 95 -0.65 2.89 5.95
C ARG A 95 0.00 1.84 5.04
N PHE A 96 1.32 1.90 4.82
CA PHE A 96 2.09 0.99 3.96
C PHE A 96 3.33 0.44 4.68
N VAL A 97 3.82 -0.76 4.30
CA VAL A 97 5.14 -1.30 4.67
C VAL A 97 5.62 -2.28 3.59
N PRO A 98 6.68 -1.99 2.81
CA PRO A 98 7.37 -2.98 1.97
C PRO A 98 8.67 -3.53 2.57
N GLU A 99 9.20 -4.57 1.93
CA GLU A 99 10.57 -5.09 2.09
C GLU A 99 11.18 -5.29 0.68
N THR A 100 12.33 -4.69 0.35
CA THR A 100 12.97 -4.80 -0.98
C THR A 100 14.29 -5.60 -0.92
N TYR A 101 14.52 -6.55 -1.85
CA TYR A 101 15.81 -7.17 -2.29
C TYR A 101 15.61 -7.84 -3.68
N PRO A 102 16.61 -8.25 -4.50
CA PRO A 102 18.08 -8.20 -4.42
C PRO A 102 18.81 -7.57 -5.64
N ASP A 103 18.10 -7.04 -6.64
CA ASP A 103 18.74 -6.45 -7.82
C ASP A 103 19.20 -5.00 -7.55
N GLN A 104 20.51 -4.83 -7.39
CA GLN A 104 21.13 -3.54 -7.13
C GLN A 104 20.88 -2.54 -8.28
N SER A 105 20.79 -3.01 -9.53
CA SER A 105 20.49 -2.16 -10.68
C SER A 105 19.05 -1.65 -10.64
N ALA A 106 18.10 -2.50 -10.23
CA ALA A 106 16.72 -2.09 -10.02
C ALA A 106 16.65 -1.07 -8.87
N LYS A 107 17.37 -1.30 -7.78
CA LYS A 107 17.43 -0.38 -6.64
C LYS A 107 17.95 1.00 -7.03
N ASP A 108 19.07 1.09 -7.73
CA ASP A 108 19.68 2.37 -8.11
C ASP A 108 18.78 3.15 -9.06
N LYS A 109 18.18 2.46 -10.04
CA LYS A 109 17.18 3.04 -10.94
C LYS A 109 15.94 3.53 -10.19
N LEU A 110 15.47 2.79 -9.17
CA LEU A 110 14.29 3.15 -8.36
C LEU A 110 14.57 4.38 -7.52
N LEU A 111 15.77 4.44 -6.93
CA LEU A 111 16.26 5.59 -6.18
C LEU A 111 16.43 6.83 -7.08
N ALA A 112 16.84 6.62 -8.34
CA ALA A 112 16.91 7.66 -9.36
C ALA A 112 15.54 8.05 -9.96
N GLY A 113 14.45 7.39 -9.58
CA GLY A 113 13.10 7.69 -10.06
C GLY A 113 12.84 7.25 -11.51
N GLN A 114 13.59 6.26 -12.01
CA GLN A 114 13.37 5.69 -13.34
C GLN A 114 12.23 4.67 -13.34
N ASP A 115 11.62 4.47 -14.50
CA ASP A 115 10.66 3.39 -14.73
C ASP A 115 11.40 2.07 -14.91
N ILE A 116 10.93 1.02 -14.22
CA ILE A 116 11.62 -0.27 -14.11
C ILE A 116 10.58 -1.39 -14.18
N ASP A 117 10.93 -2.49 -14.84
CA ASP A 117 10.10 -3.69 -14.83
C ASP A 117 9.78 -4.10 -13.38
N PRO A 118 8.49 -4.14 -12.97
CA PRO A 118 8.08 -4.51 -11.63
C PRO A 118 8.44 -5.94 -11.22
N LYS A 119 8.89 -6.79 -12.14
CA LYS A 119 9.44 -8.12 -11.82
C LYS A 119 10.85 -8.07 -11.22
N LEU A 120 11.56 -6.95 -11.39
CA LEU A 120 12.94 -6.77 -10.89
C LEU A 120 12.99 -6.28 -9.44
N TYR A 121 11.84 -5.97 -8.84
CA TYR A 121 11.76 -5.53 -7.45
C TYR A 121 10.54 -6.08 -6.73
N TYR A 122 10.65 -6.27 -5.42
CA TYR A 122 9.51 -6.64 -4.58
C TYR A 122 8.87 -5.37 -4.00
N PHE A 123 7.64 -5.08 -4.41
CA PHE A 123 6.85 -3.97 -3.86
C PHE A 123 5.47 -4.48 -3.46
N ARG A 124 5.36 -4.83 -2.17
CA ARG A 124 4.10 -5.25 -1.53
C ARG A 124 3.79 -4.35 -0.35
N LEU A 125 2.51 -4.22 -0.07
CA LEU A 125 1.99 -3.27 0.89
C LEU A 125 1.08 -4.01 1.86
N LYS A 126 1.19 -3.69 3.14
CA LYS A 126 0.11 -3.93 4.11
C LYS A 126 -0.72 -2.66 4.16
N LEU A 127 -1.99 -2.73 3.79
CA LEU A 127 -2.93 -1.62 3.89
C LEU A 127 -3.68 -1.75 5.22
N ILE A 128 -3.86 -0.61 5.91
CA ILE A 128 -4.77 -0.46 7.03
C ILE A 128 -5.86 0.47 6.53
N LEU A 129 -7.12 0.09 6.63
CA LEU A 129 -8.22 0.93 6.16
C LEU A 129 -9.02 1.43 7.36
N GLU A 130 -9.43 2.68 7.30
CA GLU A 130 -10.42 3.29 8.19
C GLU A 130 -11.54 3.81 7.28
N CYS A 131 -12.80 3.54 7.61
CA CYS A 131 -13.97 4.01 6.83
C CYS A 131 -15.24 3.94 7.68
N ASP A 132 -16.04 5.01 7.69
CA ASP A 132 -17.36 5.06 8.32
C ASP A 132 -18.52 4.90 7.32
N ASP A 133 -18.23 4.45 6.10
CA ASP A 133 -19.28 4.16 5.10
C ASP A 133 -20.19 3.01 5.58
N PRO A 134 -21.52 3.19 5.58
CA PRO A 134 -22.44 2.16 6.08
C PRO A 134 -22.57 0.92 5.18
N ASP A 135 -21.96 0.89 3.98
CA ASP A 135 -21.95 -0.29 3.12
C ASP A 135 -21.33 -1.51 3.84
N PRO A 136 -22.06 -2.64 3.99
CA PRO A 136 -21.55 -3.82 4.67
C PRO A 136 -20.28 -4.42 4.05
N GLN A 137 -20.09 -4.30 2.74
CA GLN A 137 -18.88 -4.79 2.07
C GLN A 137 -17.66 -3.93 2.42
N VAL A 138 -17.87 -2.61 2.56
CA VAL A 138 -16.82 -1.70 3.04
C VAL A 138 -16.48 -2.03 4.49
N GLN A 139 -17.50 -2.19 5.35
CA GLN A 139 -17.31 -2.53 6.76
C GLN A 139 -16.68 -3.92 6.98
N ASP A 140 -16.92 -4.89 6.11
CA ASP A 140 -16.22 -6.18 6.16
C ASP A 140 -14.73 -6.03 5.87
N VAL A 141 -14.37 -5.31 4.81
CA VAL A 141 -12.97 -5.18 4.38
C VAL A 141 -12.12 -4.34 5.34
N VAL A 142 -12.66 -3.28 5.93
CA VAL A 142 -11.90 -2.46 6.91
C VAL A 142 -11.50 -3.26 8.16
N ASN A 143 -12.22 -4.35 8.47
CA ASN A 143 -11.94 -5.23 9.59
C ASN A 143 -11.02 -6.42 9.23
N LYS A 144 -10.55 -6.50 7.98
CA LYS A 144 -9.73 -7.61 7.47
C LYS A 144 -8.30 -7.19 7.17
N ILE A 145 -7.44 -8.19 6.99
CA ILE A 145 -6.09 -7.96 6.49
C ILE A 145 -6.18 -7.64 5.01
N VAL A 146 -5.66 -6.47 4.63
CA VAL A 146 -5.55 -6.04 3.24
C VAL A 146 -4.08 -5.92 2.87
N ILE A 147 -3.70 -6.52 1.75
CA ILE A 147 -2.38 -6.40 1.17
C ILE A 147 -2.47 -5.93 -0.28
N ALA A 148 -1.38 -5.39 -0.83
CA ALA A 148 -1.37 -4.98 -2.22
C ALA A 148 -0.05 -5.30 -2.93
N SER A 149 -0.15 -5.46 -4.25
CA SER A 149 0.99 -5.53 -5.16
C SER A 149 1.11 -4.22 -5.93
N ALA A 150 2.28 -3.58 -5.85
CA ALA A 150 2.48 -2.22 -6.32
C ALA A 150 3.53 -2.10 -7.43
N VAL A 151 3.36 -1.07 -8.24
CA VAL A 151 4.26 -0.61 -9.29
C VAL A 151 4.62 0.84 -9.01
N ARG A 152 5.91 1.18 -9.17
CA ARG A 152 6.40 2.54 -9.04
C ARG A 152 6.69 3.09 -10.43
N HIS A 153 6.04 4.20 -10.77
CA HIS A 153 6.42 5.04 -11.89
C HIS A 153 7.16 6.30 -11.38
N PRO A 154 7.78 7.10 -12.26
CA PRO A 154 8.46 8.32 -11.84
C PRO A 154 7.57 9.27 -11.02
N ASP A 155 6.33 9.47 -11.47
CA ASP A 155 5.35 10.45 -10.97
C ASP A 155 4.11 9.83 -10.32
N SER A 156 4.05 8.50 -10.22
CA SER A 156 2.88 7.81 -9.66
C SER A 156 3.21 6.46 -9.04
N VAL A 157 2.30 5.98 -8.20
CA VAL A 157 2.27 4.61 -7.68
C VAL A 157 0.94 4.00 -8.07
N VAL A 158 1.00 2.79 -8.60
CA VAL A 158 -0.17 1.99 -8.93
C VAL A 158 -0.16 0.74 -8.09
N TYR A 159 -1.29 0.32 -7.54
CA TYR A 159 -1.36 -0.99 -6.89
C TYR A 159 -2.71 -1.68 -7.04
N GLN A 160 -2.67 -3.01 -6.99
CA GLN A 160 -3.86 -3.85 -6.83
C GLN A 160 -3.94 -4.29 -5.37
N ALA A 161 -5.04 -3.95 -4.69
CA ALA A 161 -5.33 -4.39 -3.34
C ALA A 161 -6.11 -5.70 -3.33
N TYR A 162 -5.83 -6.51 -2.32
CA TYR A 162 -6.43 -7.80 -2.05
C TYR A 162 -6.79 -7.89 -0.58
N VAL A 163 -7.98 -8.42 -0.28
CA VAL A 163 -8.35 -8.85 1.06
C VAL A 163 -7.94 -10.30 1.27
N VAL A 164 -7.45 -10.62 2.46
CA VAL A 164 -7.15 -11.98 2.90
C VAL A 164 -8.45 -12.61 3.43
N GLN A 165 -8.84 -13.74 2.86
CA GLN A 165 -9.97 -14.58 3.33
C GLN A 165 -9.46 -15.86 4.02
#